data_AF-A0A970LES4-F1
#
_entry.id   AF-A0A970LES4-F1
#
_cell.length_a   1.000
_cell.length_b   1.000
_cell.length_c   1.000
_cell.angle_alpha   90.00
_cell.angle_beta   90.00
_cell.angle_gamma   90.00
#
_symmetry.space_group_name_H-M   'P 1'
#
loop_
_entity.id
_entity.type
_entity.pdbx_description
1 polymer ?
#
loop_
_entity_poly.entity_id
_entity_poly.type
_entity_poly.pdbx_seq_one_letter_code
_entity_poly.pdbx_strand_id
1 'polypeptide(L)'
;MICPKCGTDNENGKTVCGKCGTFLYRYTQNRRPLSRAQRRKEVASNWKQALKGTFYALLILFALTLVLFIISLILGNILPDSLFEGLIDPSATLPG
;
A
#
# COMPACT_ATOMS: atom_id res chain seq x y z
N MET A 1 35.11 -6.28 -24.01
CA MET A 1 33.79 -6.67 -24.55
C MET A 1 33.23 -5.57 -25.44
N ILE A 2 32.82 -5.94 -26.66
CA ILE A 2 32.39 -4.96 -27.68
C ILE A 2 30.93 -4.60 -27.48
N CYS A 3 30.62 -3.31 -27.42
CA CYS A 3 29.25 -2.81 -27.31
C CYS A 3 28.46 -3.07 -28.61
N PRO A 4 27.30 -3.74 -28.56
CA PRO A 4 26.50 -4.05 -29.74
C PRO A 4 25.85 -2.82 -30.40
N LYS A 5 25.77 -1.68 -29.68
CA LYS A 5 25.14 -0.45 -30.20
C LYS A 5 26.14 0.50 -30.87
N CYS A 6 27.32 0.67 -30.28
CA CYS A 6 28.28 1.70 -30.72
C CYS A 6 29.68 1.18 -31.05
N GLY A 7 29.91 -0.14 -30.96
CA GLY A 7 31.18 -0.79 -31.30
C GLY A 7 32.35 -0.53 -30.35
N THR A 8 32.14 0.20 -29.25
CA THR A 8 33.20 0.50 -28.28
C THR A 8 33.66 -0.75 -27.55
N ASP A 9 34.97 -0.94 -27.42
CA ASP A 9 35.52 -1.96 -26.53
C ASP A 9 35.49 -1.46 -25.08
N ASN A 10 34.78 -2.19 -24.24
CA ASN A 10 34.64 -1.91 -22.81
C ASN A 10 35.39 -2.99 -22.03
N GLU A 11 35.92 -2.65 -20.86
CA GLU A 11 36.56 -3.64 -19.98
C GLU A 11 35.61 -4.81 -19.67
N ASN A 12 36.18 -6.02 -19.58
CA ASN A 12 35.39 -7.22 -19.30
C ASN A 12 34.75 -7.12 -17.91
N GLY A 13 33.45 -7.36 -17.80
CA GLY A 13 32.67 -7.25 -16.57
C GLY A 13 31.85 -5.97 -16.41
N LYS A 14 31.95 -4.99 -17.33
CA LYS A 14 31.07 -3.81 -17.32
C LYS A 14 29.64 -4.17 -17.72
N THR A 15 28.67 -3.69 -16.94
CA THR A 15 27.22 -3.90 -17.19
C THR A 15 26.65 -2.88 -18.16
N VAL A 16 27.31 -1.73 -18.31
CA VAL A 16 26.88 -0.59 -19.13
C VAL A 16 28.07 -0.09 -19.94
N CYS A 17 27.82 0.27 -21.20
CA CYS A 17 28.83 0.85 -22.07
C CYS A 17 29.20 2.27 -21.61
N GLY A 18 30.49 2.52 -21.40
CA GLY A 18 30.98 3.83 -20.94
C GLY A 18 30.85 4.96 -21.96
N LYS A 19 30.66 4.63 -23.25
CA LYS A 19 30.50 5.63 -24.32
C LYS A 19 29.06 6.02 -24.61
N CYS A 20 28.17 5.03 -24.72
CA CYS A 20 26.79 5.26 -25.20
C CYS A 20 25.70 4.87 -24.19
N GLY A 21 26.07 4.41 -22.99
CA GLY A 21 25.14 4.05 -21.93
C GLY A 21 24.31 2.78 -22.18
N THR A 22 24.64 1.98 -23.20
CA THR A 22 23.88 0.74 -23.50
C THR A 22 24.23 -0.36 -22.52
N PHE A 23 23.22 -1.07 -22.02
CA PHE A 23 23.43 -2.25 -21.19
C PHE A 23 24.12 -3.36 -22.01
N LEU A 24 25.24 -3.83 -21.48
CA LEU A 24 26.13 -4.81 -22.10
C LEU A 24 25.74 -6.25 -21.73
N TYR A 25 24.89 -6.41 -20.71
CA TYR A 25 24.26 -7.69 -20.41
C TYR A 25 22.92 -7.81 -21.14
N ARG A 26 22.64 -9.00 -21.66
CA ARG A 26 21.30 -9.34 -22.15
C ARG A 26 20.47 -9.75 -20.94
N TYR A 27 19.48 -8.95 -20.57
CA TYR A 27 18.51 -9.37 -19.56
C TYR A 27 17.72 -10.57 -20.11
N THR A 28 18.01 -11.77 -19.63
CA THR A 28 17.16 -12.93 -19.88
C THR A 28 15.92 -12.74 -19.02
N GLN A 29 14.83 -12.26 -19.63
CA GLN A 29 13.52 -12.31 -19.00
C GLN A 29 13.23 -13.78 -18.72
N ASN A 30 13.36 -14.17 -17.45
CA ASN A 30 13.10 -15.53 -16.97
C ASN A 30 11.59 -15.79 -16.89
N ARG A 31 10.87 -15.46 -17.97
CA ARG A 31 9.45 -15.76 -18.13
C ARG A 31 9.33 -17.25 -18.33
N ARG A 32 9.09 -17.98 -17.24
CA ARG A 32 8.72 -19.39 -17.33
C ARG A 32 7.39 -19.47 -18.10
N PRO A 33 7.33 -20.15 -19.25
CA PRO A 33 6.06 -20.33 -19.95
C PRO A 33 5.13 -21.17 -19.07
N LEU A 34 4.11 -20.54 -18.50
CA LEU A 34 3.09 -21.23 -17.71
C LEU A 34 2.20 -22.05 -18.64
N SER A 35 2.08 -23.34 -18.37
CA SER A 35 1.09 -24.19 -19.04
C SER A 35 -0.34 -23.73 -18.71
N ARG A 36 -1.29 -24.02 -19.61
CA ARG A 36 -2.72 -23.70 -19.40
C ARG A 36 -3.26 -24.29 -18.08
N ALA A 37 -2.74 -25.45 -17.65
CA ALA A 37 -3.11 -26.09 -16.39
C ALA A 37 -2.56 -25.36 -15.17
N GLN A 38 -1.30 -24.90 -15.20
CA GLN A 38 -0.70 -24.13 -14.12
C GLN A 38 -1.40 -22.78 -13.92
N ARG A 39 -1.72 -22.08 -15.02
CA ARG A 39 -2.44 -20.81 -14.97
C ARG A 39 -3.81 -20.92 -14.27
N ARG A 40 -4.55 -22.03 -14.48
CA ARG A 40 -5.83 -22.26 -13.81
C ARG A 40 -5.69 -22.44 -12.29
N LYS A 41 -4.63 -23.13 -11.84
CA LYS A 41 -4.37 -23.32 -10.40
C LYS A 41 -3.97 -22.01 -9.71
N GLU A 42 -3.16 -21.21 -10.37
CA GLU A 42 -2.69 -19.92 -9.87
C GLU A 42 -3.84 -18.89 -9.76
N VAL A 43 -4.74 -18.87 -10.76
CA VAL A 43 -5.95 -18.04 -10.71
C VAL A 43 -6.91 -18.51 -9.61
N ALA A 44 -7.06 -19.83 -9.41
CA ALA A 44 -7.91 -20.38 -8.35
C ALA A 44 -7.36 -20.14 -6.93
N SER A 45 -6.04 -20.09 -6.74
CA SER A 45 -5.45 -19.84 -5.42
C SER A 45 -5.54 -18.39 -4.97
N ASN A 46 -5.55 -17.42 -5.91
CA ASN A 46 -5.58 -16.00 -5.57
C ASN A 46 -6.89 -15.58 -4.89
N TRP A 47 -8.00 -16.28 -5.16
CA TRP A 47 -9.28 -15.98 -4.51
C TRP A 47 -9.27 -16.29 -3.01
N LYS A 48 -8.65 -17.40 -2.58
CA LYS A 48 -8.61 -17.76 -1.15
C LYS A 48 -7.78 -16.77 -0.32
N GLN A 49 -6.76 -16.16 -0.94
CA GLN A 49 -5.95 -15.14 -0.28
C GLN A 49 -6.69 -13.80 -0.20
N ALA A 50 -7.44 -13.44 -1.25
CA ALA A 50 -8.28 -12.24 -1.25
C ALA A 50 -9.33 -12.26 -0.14
N LEU A 51 -10.02 -13.40 0.09
CA LEU A 51 -11.06 -13.48 1.13
C LEU A 51 -10.52 -13.24 2.55
N LYS A 52 -9.34 -13.77 2.87
CA LYS A 52 -8.73 -13.62 4.20
C LYS A 52 -8.37 -12.17 4.48
N GLY A 53 -7.79 -11.47 3.49
CA GLY A 53 -7.44 -10.06 3.62
C GLY A 53 -8.66 -9.19 3.90
N THR A 54 -9.74 -9.37 3.12
CA THR A 54 -11.00 -8.66 3.33
C THR A 54 -11.59 -8.93 4.71
N PHE A 55 -11.56 -10.17 5.20
CA PHE A 55 -12.09 -10.50 6.52
C PHE A 55 -11.32 -9.80 7.66
N TYR A 56 -9.99 -9.83 7.64
CA TYR A 56 -9.20 -9.13 8.66
C TYR A 56 -9.39 -7.62 8.60
N ALA A 57 -9.49 -7.04 7.40
CA ALA A 57 -9.76 -5.61 7.25
C ALA A 57 -11.11 -5.21 7.90
N LEU A 58 -12.17 -6.00 7.67
CA LEU A 58 -13.47 -5.77 8.28
C LEU A 58 -13.45 -5.94 9.81
N LEU A 59 -12.73 -6.94 10.31
CA LEU A 59 -12.58 -7.18 11.75
C LEU A 59 -11.86 -6.00 12.42
N ILE A 60 -10.76 -5.52 11.84
CA ILE A 60 -10.02 -4.35 12.34
C ILE A 60 -10.91 -3.11 12.33
N LEU A 61 -11.63 -2.86 11.23
CA LEU A 61 -12.57 -1.74 11.14
C LEU A 61 -13.60 -1.80 12.26
N PHE A 62 -14.25 -2.96 12.43
CA PHE A 62 -15.26 -3.16 13.46
C PHE A 62 -14.69 -2.96 14.87
N ALA A 63 -13.50 -3.52 15.16
CA ALA A 63 -12.83 -3.33 16.44
C ALA A 63 -12.53 -1.85 16.72
N LEU A 64 -12.03 -1.10 15.74
CA LEU A 64 -11.79 0.35 15.88
C LEU A 64 -13.10 1.12 16.16
N THR A 65 -14.18 0.78 15.45
CA THR A 65 -15.48 1.41 15.71
C THR A 65 -16.01 1.12 17.12
N LEU A 66 -15.86 -0.11 17.61
CA LEU A 66 -16.25 -0.46 18.98
C LEU A 66 -15.41 0.27 20.02
N VAL A 67 -14.11 0.40 19.80
CA VAL A 67 -13.22 1.13 20.71
C VAL A 67 -13.64 2.60 20.80
N LEU A 68 -13.87 3.27 19.66
CA LEU A 68 -14.32 4.66 19.65
C LEU A 68 -15.70 4.82 20.30
N PHE A 69 -16.61 3.87 20.07
CA PHE A 69 -17.93 3.87 20.70
C PHE A 69 -17.83 3.74 22.23
N ILE A 70 -17.01 2.81 22.73
CA ILE A 70 -16.76 2.65 24.16
C ILE A 70 -16.14 3.91 24.76
N ILE A 71 -15.15 4.51 24.09
CA ILE A 71 -14.56 5.78 24.51
C ILE A 71 -15.64 6.86 24.60
N SER A 72 -16.51 6.96 23.60
CA SER A 72 -17.63 7.92 23.60
C SER A 72 -18.60 7.69 24.75
N LEU A 73 -18.92 6.44 25.10
CA LEU A 73 -19.78 6.12 26.25
C LEU A 73 -19.12 6.50 27.58
N ILE A 74 -17.82 6.22 27.72
CA ILE A 74 -17.05 6.57 28.91
C ILE A 74 -16.93 8.09 29.04
N LEU A 75 -16.61 8.80 27.96
CA LEU A 75 -16.55 10.26 27.94
C LEU A 75 -17.91 10.86 28.26
N GLY A 76 -19.00 10.38 27.66
CA GLY A 76 -20.35 10.87 27.97
C GLY A 76 -20.78 10.63 29.42
N ASN A 77 -20.23 9.61 30.08
CA ASN A 77 -20.49 9.35 31.50
C ASN A 77 -19.59 10.15 32.47
N ILE A 78 -18.45 10.67 32.00
CA ILE A 78 -17.45 11.36 32.83
C ILE A 78 -17.43 12.88 32.57
N LEU A 79 -17.81 13.32 31.38
CA LEU A 79 -17.80 14.73 30.97
C LEU A 79 -19.19 15.33 31.24
N PRO A 80 -19.30 16.31 32.16
CA PRO A 80 -20.57 17.01 32.38
C PRO A 80 -20.91 17.85 31.14
N ASP A 81 -22.20 17.91 30.79
CA ASP A 81 -22.75 18.62 29.62
C ASP A 81 -22.32 20.10 29.54
N SER A 82 -21.92 20.70 30.67
CA SER A 82 -21.47 22.09 30.80
C SER A 82 -20.19 22.42 30.00
N LEU A 83 -19.37 21.44 29.63
CA LEU A 83 -18.20 21.65 28.78
C LEU A 83 -18.56 21.73 27.28
N PHE A 84 -19.69 21.17 26.86
CA PHE A 84 -20.14 21.22 25.47
C PHE A 84 -20.93 22.50 25.13
N GLU A 85 -21.66 23.06 26.12
CA GLU A 85 -22.47 24.28 25.97
C GLU A 85 -21.64 25.50 25.54
N GLY A 86 -20.39 25.62 26.02
CA GLY A 86 -19.48 26.71 25.65
C GLY A 86 -18.83 26.61 24.26
N LEU A 87 -18.94 25.47 23.57
CA LEU A 87 -18.40 25.28 22.21
C LEU A 87 -19.46 25.44 21.10
N ILE A 88 -20.74 25.37 21.44
CA ILE A 88 -21.85 25.36 20.47
C ILE A 88 -22.49 26.74 20.29
N ASP A 89 -22.31 27.68 21.23
CA ASP A 89 -22.85 29.04 21.15
C ASP A 89 -21.80 30.09 20.72
N PRO A 90 -21.67 30.40 19.41
CA PRO A 90 -20.85 31.51 18.93
C PRO A 90 -21.43 32.91 19.26
N SER A 91 -22.60 32.98 19.92
CA SER A 91 -23.31 34.24 20.18
C SER A 91 -23.04 34.89 21.54
N ALA A 92 -22.27 34.25 22.43
CA ALA A 92 -22.01 34.77 23.78
C ALA A 92 -20.93 35.89 23.86
N THR A 93 -20.31 36.28 22.74
CA THR A 93 -19.18 37.24 22.73
C THR A 93 -19.50 38.65 22.22
N LEU A 94 -20.77 39.05 22.07
CA LEU A 94 -21.11 40.44 21.74
C LEU A 94 -21.71 41.17 22.95
N PRO A 95 -20.88 41.81 23.80
CA PRO A 95 -21.36 42.88 24.66
C PRO A 95 -21.66 44.11 23.78
N GLY A 96 -22.93 44.53 23.78
CA GLY A 96 -23.35 45.86 23.32
C GLY A 96 -23.00 46.94 24.33
#